data_AF-A0A970AS18-F1
#
_entry.id   AF-A0A970AS18-F1
#
_cell.length_a   1.000
_cell.length_b   1.000
_cell.length_c   1.000
_cell.angle_alpha   90.00
_cell.angle_beta   90.00
_cell.angle_gamma   90.00
#
_symmetry.space_group_name_H-M   'P 1'
#
loop_
_entity.id
_entity.type
_entity.pdbx_description
1 polymer ?
#
loop_
_entity_poly.entity_id
_entity_poly.type
_entity_poly.pdbx_seq_one_letter_code
_entity_poly.pdbx_strand_id
1 'polypeptide(L)'
;KPFVPAQAITFNSIKYDFNGVLSDKCYGCGRCLPICPYDRIDEVSYVTSTEAIAPLILKSGVDAVEIHTTVGHLAEFKKLWQTILPYIGHLKLVAISCPNGEGMIDYLHELYDAIAPLSCVNIWQTDGRSMSGDIGAGTTLATVKLGAKVLRAKIPGYVQLAGGTNNYTVPKLRAMGLLKELTRSKSQVMGENNVISHTSARLGTETSVAGVAYGSYARKLLSGVLEELEAKEVDNSSVKVTARLEEEPTLLWQAVSLADSLVSQLKHEF
;
A
#
# COMPACT_ATOMS: atom_id res chain seq x y z
N LYS A 1 -23.48 1.15 7.13
CA LYS A 1 -23.34 1.88 8.41
C LYS A 1 -21.87 1.82 8.79
N PRO A 2 -21.09 2.91 8.71
CA PRO A 2 -19.67 2.86 9.04
C PRO A 2 -19.54 2.60 10.55
N PHE A 3 -18.66 1.67 10.92
CA PHE A 3 -18.41 1.28 12.30
C PHE A 3 -17.97 2.49 13.13
N VAL A 4 -18.77 2.87 14.13
CA VAL A 4 -18.38 3.85 15.14
C VAL A 4 -17.67 3.06 16.26
N PRO A 5 -16.42 3.39 16.63
CA PRO A 5 -15.63 2.65 17.63
C PRO A 5 -16.29 2.47 19.00
N ALA A 6 -17.25 3.34 19.34
CA ALA A 6 -18.00 3.31 20.59
C ALA A 6 -18.81 2.02 20.82
N GLN A 7 -19.04 1.19 19.79
CA GLN A 7 -19.77 -0.08 19.95
C GLN A 7 -18.94 -1.23 20.52
N ALA A 8 -17.61 -1.05 20.65
CA ALA A 8 -16.73 -2.05 21.22
C ALA A 8 -16.68 -1.99 22.76
N ILE A 9 -17.13 -0.90 23.39
CA ILE A 9 -17.22 -0.78 24.86
C ILE A 9 -18.68 -0.85 25.25
N THR A 10 -19.03 -1.73 26.18
CA THR A 10 -20.40 -1.87 26.69
C THR A 10 -20.45 -1.66 28.20
N PHE A 11 -21.48 -0.94 28.62
CA PHE A 11 -21.81 -0.71 30.03
C PHE A 11 -23.19 -1.31 30.29
N ASN A 12 -23.28 -2.13 31.33
CA ASN A 12 -24.45 -2.86 31.80
C ASN A 12 -25.17 -3.62 30.68
N SER A 13 -24.44 -4.42 29.92
CA SER A 13 -25.04 -5.20 28.85
C SER A 13 -25.86 -6.36 29.41
N ILE A 14 -27.19 -6.19 29.48
CA ILE A 14 -28.13 -7.26 29.87
C ILE A 14 -28.00 -8.48 28.93
N LYS A 15 -27.64 -8.25 27.66
CA LYS A 15 -27.50 -9.31 26.66
C LYS A 15 -26.26 -10.20 26.89
N TYR A 16 -25.18 -9.63 27.41
CA TYR A 16 -23.89 -10.31 27.54
C TYR A 16 -23.47 -10.53 29.01
N ASP A 17 -24.26 -10.05 29.97
CA ASP A 17 -23.91 -9.98 31.41
C ASP A 17 -22.48 -9.50 31.65
N PHE A 18 -22.07 -8.49 30.87
CA PHE A 18 -20.68 -8.06 30.75
C PHE A 18 -20.57 -6.54 30.71
N ASN A 19 -19.53 -6.04 31.38
CA ASN A 19 -19.11 -4.66 31.44
C ASN A 19 -17.66 -4.58 30.95
N GLY A 20 -17.42 -3.91 29.83
CA GLY A 20 -16.06 -3.77 29.30
C GLY A 20 -15.97 -3.83 27.79
N VAL A 21 -14.80 -4.24 27.29
CA VAL A 21 -14.47 -4.28 25.87
C VAL A 21 -14.95 -5.60 25.26
N LEU A 22 -15.83 -5.52 24.26
CA LEU A 22 -16.21 -6.64 23.40
C LEU A 22 -15.04 -6.92 22.45
N SER A 23 -14.26 -7.97 22.73
CA SER A 23 -13.08 -8.39 21.98
C SER A 23 -13.31 -8.43 20.47
N ASP A 24 -14.43 -9.01 20.05
CA ASP A 24 -14.74 -9.26 18.64
C ASP A 24 -15.04 -7.97 17.85
N LYS A 25 -15.21 -6.85 18.56
CA LYS A 25 -15.43 -5.52 17.97
C LYS A 25 -14.27 -4.56 18.23
N CYS A 26 -13.35 -4.91 19.12
CA CYS A 26 -12.18 -4.10 19.43
C CYS A 26 -11.02 -4.54 18.53
N TYR A 27 -10.65 -3.67 17.59
CA TYR A 27 -9.54 -3.90 16.67
C TYR A 27 -8.26 -3.14 17.09
N GLY A 28 -8.17 -2.69 18.35
CA GLY A 28 -6.96 -2.09 18.90
C GLY A 28 -6.66 -0.67 18.42
N CYS A 29 -7.66 0.12 18.02
CA CYS A 29 -7.44 1.46 17.44
C CYS A 29 -6.95 2.56 18.41
N GLY A 30 -6.97 2.31 19.72
CA GLY A 30 -6.57 3.27 20.76
C GLY A 30 -7.46 4.52 20.91
N ARG A 31 -8.47 4.73 20.06
CA ARG A 31 -9.32 5.96 20.09
C ARG A 31 -10.09 6.13 21.40
N CYS A 32 -10.30 5.07 22.16
CA CYS A 32 -10.96 5.12 23.46
C CYS A 32 -10.10 5.74 24.56
N LEU A 33 -8.77 5.69 24.43
CA LEU A 33 -7.82 6.13 25.44
C LEU A 33 -7.90 7.64 25.72
N PRO A 34 -7.74 8.55 24.73
CA PRO A 34 -7.76 9.99 24.99
C PRO A 34 -9.14 10.53 25.38
N ILE A 35 -10.20 9.72 25.22
CA ILE A 35 -11.58 10.11 25.54
C ILE A 35 -12.00 9.57 26.92
N CYS A 36 -11.24 8.65 27.51
CA CYS A 36 -11.57 8.09 28.82
C CYS A 36 -11.36 9.15 29.92
N PRO A 37 -12.43 9.66 30.55
CA PRO A 37 -12.29 10.78 31.49
C PRO A 37 -11.66 10.38 32.84
N TYR A 38 -11.51 9.08 33.09
CA TYR A 38 -11.06 8.53 34.37
C TYR A 38 -9.80 7.66 34.25
N ASP A 39 -9.18 7.59 33.05
CA ASP A 39 -8.01 6.75 32.78
C ASP A 39 -8.17 5.29 33.24
N ARG A 40 -9.36 4.71 33.03
CA ARG A 40 -9.71 3.34 33.46
C ARG A 40 -9.56 2.28 32.36
N ILE A 41 -8.94 2.64 31.23
CA ILE A 41 -8.73 1.72 30.11
C ILE A 41 -7.26 1.32 30.11
N ASP A 42 -7.00 0.04 30.36
CA ASP A 42 -5.68 -0.53 30.21
C ASP A 42 -5.48 -1.05 28.79
N GLU A 43 -4.30 -0.77 28.22
CA GLU A 43 -3.88 -1.34 26.95
C GLU A 43 -3.16 -2.67 27.18
N VAL A 44 -3.66 -3.72 26.54
CA VAL A 44 -2.97 -5.01 26.49
C VAL A 44 -2.51 -5.22 25.07
N SER A 45 -1.19 -5.31 24.87
CA SER A 45 -0.64 -5.75 23.59
C SER A 45 -0.98 -7.21 23.38
N TYR A 46 -1.76 -7.50 22.34
CA TYR A 46 -2.05 -8.85 21.90
C TYR A 46 -1.70 -8.97 20.42
N VAL A 47 -1.07 -10.09 20.06
CA VAL A 47 -0.76 -10.40 18.66
C VAL A 47 -1.91 -11.23 18.14
N THR A 48 -2.78 -10.63 17.32
CA THR A 48 -3.74 -11.43 16.57
C THR A 48 -3.00 -12.16 15.47
N SER A 49 -3.14 -13.49 15.41
CA SER A 49 -2.50 -14.27 14.37
C SER A 49 -3.07 -13.87 13.01
N THR A 50 -2.20 -13.66 12.02
CA THR A 50 -2.59 -13.27 10.66
C THR A 50 -3.51 -14.33 10.04
N GLU A 51 -3.37 -15.59 10.45
CA GLU A 51 -4.23 -16.70 10.05
C GLU A 51 -5.66 -16.58 10.57
N ALA A 52 -5.87 -15.91 11.70
CA ALA A 52 -7.22 -15.66 12.22
C ALA A 52 -7.92 -14.51 11.49
N ILE A 53 -7.17 -13.50 11.05
CA ILE A 53 -7.73 -12.29 10.41
C ILE A 53 -7.87 -12.46 8.88
N ALA A 54 -6.90 -13.09 8.22
CA ALA A 54 -6.85 -13.15 6.75
C ALA A 54 -8.16 -13.71 6.14
N PRO A 55 -8.76 -14.81 6.64
CA PRO A 55 -10.02 -15.30 6.11
C PRO A 55 -11.18 -14.30 6.28
N LEU A 56 -11.21 -13.54 7.38
CA LEU A 56 -12.27 -12.56 7.64
C LEU A 56 -12.18 -11.39 6.64
N ILE A 57 -10.98 -10.88 6.39
CA ILE A 57 -10.74 -9.80 5.42
C ILE A 57 -10.97 -10.31 3.99
N LEU A 58 -10.49 -11.49 3.65
CA LEU A 58 -10.62 -12.04 2.29
C LEU A 58 -12.08 -12.36 1.95
N LYS A 59 -12.85 -12.87 2.90
CA LYS A 59 -14.32 -13.05 2.75
C LYS A 59 -15.07 -11.73 2.58
N SER A 60 -14.51 -10.60 3.03
CA SER A 60 -15.11 -9.28 2.83
C SER A 60 -15.01 -8.78 1.39
N GLY A 61 -14.26 -9.46 0.51
CA GLY A 61 -14.17 -9.16 -0.91
C GLY A 61 -13.13 -8.11 -1.26
N VAL A 62 -11.97 -8.12 -0.58
CA VAL A 62 -10.85 -7.24 -0.96
C VAL A 62 -10.32 -7.61 -2.36
N ASP A 63 -9.93 -6.60 -3.13
CA ASP A 63 -9.36 -6.78 -4.47
C ASP A 63 -7.86 -7.11 -4.44
N ALA A 64 -7.15 -6.75 -3.37
CA ALA A 64 -5.70 -6.89 -3.27
C ALA A 64 -5.24 -7.15 -1.84
N VAL A 65 -4.09 -7.81 -1.71
CA VAL A 65 -3.40 -8.03 -0.43
C VAL A 65 -1.94 -7.61 -0.56
N GLU A 66 -1.43 -6.96 0.49
CA GLU A 66 -0.02 -6.70 0.67
C GLU A 66 0.53 -7.56 1.82
N ILE A 67 1.65 -8.22 1.58
CA ILE A 67 2.32 -9.10 2.55
C ILE A 67 3.72 -8.54 2.78
N HIS A 68 4.01 -8.15 4.02
CA HIS A 68 5.37 -7.83 4.45
C HIS A 68 6.06 -9.08 4.97
N THR A 69 7.30 -9.30 4.53
CA THR A 69 8.15 -10.37 5.02
C THR A 69 9.61 -9.94 5.05
N THR A 70 10.48 -10.72 5.69
CA THR A 70 11.94 -10.49 5.72
C THR A 70 12.69 -11.80 5.54
N VAL A 71 13.93 -11.72 5.08
CA VAL A 71 14.81 -12.89 4.90
C VAL A 71 14.84 -13.72 6.19
N GLY A 72 14.72 -15.04 6.04
CA GLY A 72 14.64 -15.99 7.16
C GLY A 72 13.23 -16.40 7.58
N HIS A 73 12.18 -15.73 7.10
CA HIS A 73 10.78 -16.01 7.47
C HIS A 73 10.00 -16.79 6.39
N LEU A 74 10.67 -17.67 5.63
CA LEU A 74 10.01 -18.42 4.54
C LEU A 74 8.90 -19.33 5.07
N ALA A 75 9.09 -19.94 6.24
CA ALA A 75 8.14 -20.88 6.81
C ALA A 75 6.83 -20.18 7.22
N GLU A 76 6.95 -19.03 7.88
CA GLU A 76 5.85 -18.17 8.28
C GLU A 76 5.11 -17.62 7.06
N PHE A 77 5.86 -17.18 6.04
CA PHE A 77 5.28 -16.75 4.77
C PHE A 77 4.45 -17.86 4.12
N LYS A 78 4.99 -19.09 4.04
CA LYS A 78 4.27 -20.24 3.47
C LYS A 78 3.01 -20.57 4.26
N LYS A 79 3.06 -20.50 5.59
CA LYS A 79 1.90 -20.72 6.46
C LYS A 79 0.80 -19.67 6.21
N LEU A 80 1.17 -18.40 6.12
CA LEU A 80 0.25 -17.32 5.74
C LEU A 80 -0.32 -17.56 4.33
N TRP A 81 0.53 -17.90 3.37
CA TRP A 81 0.15 -18.14 1.99
C TRP A 81 -0.90 -19.25 1.86
N GLN A 82 -0.77 -20.35 2.61
CA GLN A 82 -1.78 -21.42 2.65
C GLN A 82 -3.15 -20.93 3.14
N THR A 83 -3.19 -19.90 3.98
CA THR A 83 -4.44 -19.28 4.44
C THR A 83 -5.06 -18.39 3.37
N ILE A 84 -4.24 -17.76 2.52
CA ILE A 84 -4.67 -16.86 1.44
C ILE A 84 -5.08 -17.65 0.19
N LEU A 85 -4.42 -18.77 -0.08
CA LEU A 85 -4.55 -19.56 -1.30
C LEU A 85 -6.01 -19.88 -1.71
N PRO A 86 -6.94 -20.26 -0.79
CA PRO A 86 -8.34 -20.50 -1.15
C PRO A 86 -9.08 -19.28 -1.73
N TYR A 87 -8.57 -18.08 -1.48
CA TYR A 87 -9.17 -16.81 -1.90
C TYR A 87 -8.48 -16.18 -3.10
N ILE A 88 -7.39 -16.77 -3.59
CA ILE A 88 -6.52 -16.15 -4.60
C ILE A 88 -7.25 -15.85 -5.92
N GLY A 89 -8.25 -16.66 -6.26
CA GLY A 89 -9.07 -16.46 -7.46
C GLY A 89 -9.95 -15.21 -7.43
N HIS A 90 -10.15 -14.60 -6.26
CA HIS A 90 -10.88 -13.34 -6.09
C HIS A 90 -9.96 -12.11 -6.08
N LEU A 91 -8.67 -12.31 -5.82
CA LEU A 91 -7.70 -11.22 -5.77
C LEU A 91 -7.32 -10.82 -7.19
N LYS A 92 -7.33 -9.51 -7.45
CA LYS A 92 -6.76 -8.91 -8.66
C LYS A 92 -5.24 -8.82 -8.53
N LEU A 93 -4.72 -8.68 -7.31
CA LEU A 93 -3.31 -8.42 -7.06
C LEU A 93 -2.82 -8.92 -5.69
N VAL A 94 -1.60 -9.43 -5.66
CA VAL A 94 -0.81 -9.64 -4.44
C VAL A 94 0.47 -8.81 -4.53
N ALA A 95 0.73 -7.99 -3.52
CA ALA A 95 1.99 -7.29 -3.34
C ALA A 95 2.80 -7.98 -2.24
N ILE A 96 4.07 -8.27 -2.49
CA ILE A 96 5.00 -8.82 -1.50
C ILE A 96 6.11 -7.80 -1.28
N SER A 97 6.21 -7.35 -0.05
CA SER A 97 7.20 -6.39 0.39
C SER A 97 8.30 -7.07 1.19
N CYS A 98 9.55 -6.89 0.76
CA CYS A 98 10.73 -7.36 1.48
C CYS A 98 11.77 -6.22 1.54
N PRO A 99 12.28 -5.87 2.73
CA PRO A 99 13.31 -4.86 2.85
C PRO A 99 14.63 -5.33 2.22
N ASN A 100 15.50 -4.39 1.89
CA ASN A 100 16.83 -4.73 1.41
C ASN A 100 17.64 -5.42 2.52
N GLY A 101 18.36 -6.48 2.15
CA GLY A 101 19.24 -7.22 3.04
C GLY A 101 20.14 -8.18 2.27
N GLU A 102 21.03 -8.84 2.99
CA GLU A 102 21.79 -9.98 2.49
C GLU A 102 20.84 -11.13 2.14
N GLY A 103 21.13 -11.87 1.06
CA GLY A 103 20.29 -12.99 0.60
C GLY A 103 18.89 -12.62 0.08
N MET A 104 18.52 -11.33 0.04
CA MET A 104 17.16 -10.92 -0.30
C MET A 104 16.70 -11.36 -1.70
N ILE A 105 17.58 -11.35 -2.71
CA ILE A 105 17.19 -11.76 -4.07
C ILE A 105 16.89 -13.27 -4.11
N ASP A 106 17.72 -14.08 -3.47
CA ASP A 106 17.49 -15.52 -3.36
C ASP A 106 16.18 -15.80 -2.61
N TYR A 107 15.94 -15.04 -1.53
CA TYR A 107 14.68 -15.12 -0.80
C TYR A 107 13.46 -14.74 -1.66
N LEU A 108 13.54 -13.69 -2.50
CA LEU A 108 12.44 -13.35 -3.43
C LEU A 108 12.19 -14.46 -4.45
N HIS A 109 13.23 -15.19 -4.90
CA HIS A 109 13.05 -16.37 -5.74
C HIS A 109 12.33 -17.50 -4.98
N GLU A 110 12.73 -17.77 -3.73
CA GLU A 110 12.05 -18.77 -2.87
C GLU A 110 10.57 -18.42 -2.63
N LEU A 111 10.27 -17.12 -2.45
CA LEU A 111 8.91 -16.62 -2.32
C LEU A 111 8.12 -16.81 -3.61
N TYR A 112 8.72 -16.51 -4.77
CA TYR A 112 8.09 -16.73 -6.06
C TYR A 112 7.73 -18.21 -6.27
N ASP A 113 8.67 -19.11 -5.98
CA ASP A 113 8.44 -20.54 -6.10
C ASP A 113 7.34 -21.03 -5.14
N ALA A 114 7.19 -20.39 -3.99
CA ALA A 114 6.14 -20.73 -3.01
C ALA A 114 4.73 -20.28 -3.44
N ILE A 115 4.62 -19.22 -4.26
CA ILE A 115 3.32 -18.67 -4.69
C ILE A 115 2.92 -19.07 -6.11
N ALA A 116 3.85 -19.58 -6.92
CA ALA A 116 3.59 -19.98 -8.28
C ALA A 116 2.84 -21.34 -8.38
N PRO A 117 1.94 -21.52 -9.36
CA PRO A 117 1.46 -20.51 -10.31
C PRO A 117 0.43 -19.57 -9.66
N LEU A 118 0.52 -18.28 -9.99
CA LEU A 118 -0.38 -17.25 -9.48
C LEU A 118 -1.41 -16.87 -10.56
N SER A 119 -2.70 -16.84 -10.19
CA SER A 119 -3.78 -16.45 -11.11
C SER A 119 -4.00 -14.93 -11.23
N CYS A 120 -3.35 -14.15 -10.36
CA CYS A 120 -3.48 -12.71 -10.28
C CYS A 120 -2.14 -12.00 -10.49
N VAL A 121 -2.15 -10.67 -10.52
CA VAL A 121 -0.93 -9.88 -10.66
C VAL A 121 -0.05 -10.03 -9.41
N ASN A 122 1.25 -10.22 -9.59
CA ASN A 122 2.25 -10.12 -8.53
C ASN A 122 3.00 -8.79 -8.61
N ILE A 123 3.08 -8.06 -7.49
CA ILE A 123 3.95 -6.89 -7.31
C ILE A 123 5.03 -7.19 -6.27
N TRP A 124 6.28 -7.04 -6.67
CA TRP A 124 7.42 -6.95 -5.77
C TRP A 124 7.58 -5.52 -5.28
N GLN A 125 7.17 -5.28 -4.05
CA GLN A 125 7.29 -3.97 -3.42
C GLN A 125 8.67 -3.84 -2.76
N THR A 126 9.49 -2.98 -3.34
CA THR A 126 10.85 -2.70 -2.84
C THR A 126 10.80 -1.68 -1.72
N ASP A 127 10.63 -2.15 -0.49
CA ASP A 127 10.60 -1.31 0.71
C ASP A 127 12.02 -0.86 1.09
N GLY A 128 12.39 0.35 0.65
CA GLY A 128 13.75 0.86 0.77
C GLY A 128 14.17 1.17 2.21
N ARG A 129 13.33 1.87 2.97
CA ARG A 129 13.61 2.26 4.36
C ARG A 129 12.31 2.32 5.15
N SER A 130 12.28 1.63 6.29
CA SER A 130 11.15 1.60 7.22
C SER A 130 10.73 3.01 7.65
N MET A 131 9.43 3.19 7.90
CA MET A 131 8.81 4.46 8.30
C MET A 131 9.48 5.06 9.55
N SER A 132 10.47 5.92 9.36
CA SER A 132 11.23 6.61 10.42
C SER A 132 10.97 8.12 10.44
N GLY A 133 10.06 8.61 9.59
CA GLY A 133 9.74 10.04 9.46
C GLY A 133 10.75 10.85 8.64
N ASP A 134 11.89 10.26 8.25
CA ASP A 134 12.85 10.89 7.33
C ASP A 134 12.34 10.78 5.88
N ILE A 135 12.20 11.93 5.22
CA ILE A 135 11.66 12.04 3.86
C ILE A 135 12.67 12.72 2.91
N GLY A 136 13.93 12.87 3.35
CA GLY A 136 14.98 13.52 2.57
C GLY A 136 15.41 12.75 1.32
N ALA A 137 16.15 13.41 0.43
CA ALA A 137 16.59 12.84 -0.86
C ALA A 137 17.44 11.55 -0.75
N GLY A 138 18.08 11.31 0.39
CA GLY A 138 18.86 10.09 0.64
C GLY A 138 18.01 8.81 0.66
N THR A 139 16.75 8.91 1.10
CA THR A 139 15.84 7.76 1.15
C THR A 139 15.41 7.33 -0.26
N THR A 140 15.12 8.29 -1.15
CA THR A 140 14.80 8.06 -2.56
C THR A 140 15.88 7.24 -3.27
N LEU A 141 17.15 7.56 -3.04
CA LEU A 141 18.26 6.90 -3.72
C LEU A 141 18.36 5.42 -3.32
N ALA A 142 18.15 5.10 -2.04
CA ALA A 142 18.17 3.73 -1.55
C ALA A 142 17.06 2.90 -2.21
N THR A 143 15.84 3.44 -2.25
CA THR A 143 14.66 2.79 -2.83
C THR A 143 14.82 2.57 -4.33
N VAL A 144 15.30 3.57 -5.09
CA VAL A 144 15.55 3.43 -6.53
C VAL A 144 16.63 2.37 -6.81
N LYS A 145 17.72 2.35 -6.02
CA LYS A 145 18.76 1.32 -6.14
C LYS A 145 18.23 -0.08 -5.85
N LEU A 146 17.33 -0.20 -4.87
CA LEU A 146 16.67 -1.47 -4.53
C LEU A 146 15.76 -1.94 -5.67
N GLY A 147 14.91 -1.08 -6.21
CA GLY A 147 14.11 -1.37 -7.41
C GLY A 147 14.96 -1.87 -8.57
N ALA A 148 16.06 -1.16 -8.87
CA ALA A 148 16.99 -1.58 -9.92
C ALA A 148 17.64 -2.95 -9.63
N LYS A 149 17.93 -3.26 -8.36
CA LYS A 149 18.46 -4.57 -7.93
C LYS A 149 17.44 -5.69 -8.20
N VAL A 150 16.17 -5.48 -7.86
CA VAL A 150 15.10 -6.47 -8.09
C VAL A 150 14.81 -6.64 -9.59
N LEU A 151 14.75 -5.54 -10.36
CA LEU A 151 14.56 -5.61 -11.82
C LEU A 151 15.65 -6.44 -12.52
N ARG A 152 16.91 -6.31 -12.08
CA ARG A 152 18.04 -7.11 -12.63
C ARG A 152 17.94 -8.60 -12.31
N ALA A 153 17.28 -8.97 -11.22
CA ALA A 153 17.08 -10.37 -10.85
C ALA A 153 16.04 -11.08 -11.73
N LYS A 154 15.23 -10.32 -12.51
CA LYS A 154 14.27 -10.86 -13.48
C LYS A 154 13.27 -11.85 -12.86
N ILE A 155 12.91 -11.64 -11.60
CA ILE A 155 11.89 -12.40 -10.90
C ILE A 155 10.53 -12.07 -11.54
N PRO A 156 9.70 -13.05 -11.94
CA PRO A 156 8.43 -12.74 -12.58
C PRO A 156 7.49 -11.93 -11.66
N GLY A 157 6.88 -10.89 -12.21
CA GLY A 157 6.08 -9.91 -11.49
C GLY A 157 6.49 -8.48 -11.83
N TYR A 158 5.70 -7.51 -11.36
CA TYR A 158 6.00 -6.10 -11.54
C TYR A 158 6.77 -5.55 -10.34
N VAL A 159 7.66 -4.59 -10.55
CA VAL A 159 8.39 -3.93 -9.45
C VAL A 159 7.73 -2.59 -9.14
N GLN A 160 7.35 -2.40 -7.88
CA GLN A 160 6.87 -1.13 -7.34
C GLN A 160 7.88 -0.59 -6.31
N LEU A 161 8.23 0.69 -6.40
CA LEU A 161 9.01 1.35 -5.37
C LEU A 161 8.12 1.73 -4.19
N ALA A 162 8.53 1.41 -2.96
CA ALA A 162 7.89 1.87 -1.74
C ALA A 162 8.91 2.14 -0.63
N GLY A 163 8.50 2.81 0.44
CA GLY A 163 9.39 3.18 1.55
C GLY A 163 10.47 4.18 1.13
N GLY A 164 10.42 5.41 1.62
CA GLY A 164 11.39 6.45 1.23
C GLY A 164 11.14 7.09 -0.15
N THR A 165 9.93 6.96 -0.69
CA THR A 165 9.50 7.60 -1.94
C THR A 165 8.99 9.02 -1.69
N ASN A 166 9.32 9.96 -2.58
CA ASN A 166 8.93 11.37 -2.50
C ASN A 166 8.93 12.01 -3.91
N ASN A 167 8.79 13.33 -3.98
CA ASN A 167 8.80 14.10 -5.24
C ASN A 167 10.08 13.96 -6.08
N TYR A 168 11.20 13.47 -5.52
CA TYR A 168 12.42 13.19 -6.26
C TYR A 168 12.45 11.81 -6.91
N THR A 169 11.54 10.90 -6.54
CA THR A 169 11.56 9.51 -7.00
C THR A 169 11.41 9.39 -8.52
N VAL A 170 10.38 10.03 -9.10
CA VAL A 170 10.14 9.96 -10.54
C VAL A 170 11.25 10.63 -11.37
N PRO A 171 11.71 11.86 -11.04
CA PRO A 171 12.88 12.45 -11.69
C PRO A 171 14.10 11.54 -11.66
N LYS A 172 14.34 10.85 -10.52
CA LYS A 172 15.48 9.94 -10.38
C LYS A 172 15.32 8.68 -11.23
N LEU A 173 14.13 8.08 -11.26
CA LEU A 173 13.85 6.95 -12.12
C LEU A 173 14.06 7.28 -13.60
N ARG A 174 13.60 8.46 -14.05
CA ARG A 174 13.80 8.95 -15.42
C ARG A 174 15.29 9.13 -15.73
N ALA A 175 16.02 9.79 -14.84
CA ALA A 175 17.47 9.99 -15.00
C ALA A 175 18.26 8.67 -15.04
N MET A 176 17.72 7.59 -14.48
CA MET A 176 18.33 6.26 -14.48
C MET A 176 17.80 5.33 -15.58
N GLY A 177 16.88 5.81 -16.45
CA GLY A 177 16.26 4.98 -17.49
C GLY A 177 15.42 3.83 -16.94
N LEU A 178 14.89 3.97 -15.72
CA LEU A 178 14.11 2.94 -15.03
C LEU A 178 12.59 3.16 -15.16
N LEU A 179 12.16 4.16 -15.92
CA LEU A 179 10.76 4.34 -16.31
C LEU A 179 10.59 3.96 -17.77
N LYS A 180 9.45 3.34 -18.07
CA LYS A 180 9.06 3.04 -19.44
C LYS A 180 8.76 4.35 -20.15
N GLU A 181 9.67 4.80 -21.01
CA GLU A 181 9.33 5.87 -21.94
C GLU A 181 8.45 5.26 -23.03
N LEU A 182 7.19 5.70 -23.14
CA LEU A 182 6.46 5.47 -24.37
C LEU A 182 7.19 6.26 -25.45
N THR A 183 8.04 5.57 -26.21
CA THR A 183 8.45 6.07 -27.51
C THR A 183 7.16 6.27 -28.29
N ARG A 184 6.73 7.53 -28.38
CA ARG A 184 5.75 7.94 -29.37
C ARG A 184 6.44 7.68 -30.70
N SER A 185 6.28 6.47 -31.23
CA SER A 185 6.65 6.16 -32.60
C SER A 185 5.83 7.12 -33.44
N LYS A 186 6.41 8.30 -33.74
CA LYS A 186 6.01 9.05 -34.91
C LYS A 186 6.27 8.06 -36.03
N SER A 187 5.22 7.41 -36.51
CA SER A 187 5.24 6.71 -37.77
C SER A 187 5.76 7.72 -38.79
N GLN A 188 7.06 7.68 -39.06
CA GLN A 188 7.57 8.17 -40.33
C GLN A 188 6.93 7.25 -41.35
N VAL A 189 5.91 7.78 -42.01
CA VAL A 189 5.36 7.20 -43.22
C VAL A 189 6.50 7.19 -44.22
N MET A 190 7.13 6.04 -44.40
CA MET A 190 7.95 5.74 -45.56
C MET A 190 7.69 4.29 -45.97
N GLY A 191 7.01 4.15 -47.11
CA GLY A 191 7.08 2.96 -47.96
C GLY A 191 6.16 1.83 -47.57
N GLU A 192 5.23 1.51 -48.48
CA GLU A 192 4.40 0.32 -48.48
C GLU A 192 5.24 -0.98 -48.41
N ASN A 193 4.60 -2.02 -47.86
CA ASN A 193 5.01 -3.43 -47.78
C ASN A 193 5.84 -3.84 -46.55
N ASN A 194 5.18 -4.27 -45.46
CA ASN A 194 5.18 -5.70 -45.08
C ASN A 194 4.44 -6.00 -43.76
N VAL A 195 3.67 -7.09 -43.81
CA VAL A 195 3.28 -8.06 -42.78
C VAL A 195 2.74 -7.54 -41.44
N ILE A 196 1.47 -7.89 -41.18
CA ILE A 196 0.79 -7.88 -39.89
C ILE A 196 1.64 -8.65 -38.87
N SER A 197 2.41 -7.94 -38.06
CA SER A 197 2.96 -8.48 -36.83
C SER A 197 1.88 -8.35 -35.77
N HIS A 198 1.14 -9.44 -35.55
CA HIS A 198 0.35 -9.60 -34.33
C HIS A 198 1.26 -9.32 -33.15
N THR A 199 1.00 -8.22 -32.44
CA THR A 199 1.60 -7.88 -31.16
C THR A 199 1.15 -8.88 -30.12
N SER A 200 1.72 -10.09 -30.20
CA SER A 200 1.75 -11.02 -29.09
C SER A 200 2.48 -10.28 -27.98
N ALA A 201 1.73 -9.92 -26.92
CA ALA A 201 2.24 -9.39 -25.68
C ALA A 201 3.24 -10.40 -25.12
N ARG A 202 4.50 -10.28 -25.54
CA ARG A 202 5.60 -11.07 -24.99
C ARG A 202 5.71 -10.66 -23.54
N LEU A 203 5.48 -11.61 -22.65
CA LEU A 203 5.81 -11.59 -21.22
C LEU A 203 7.33 -11.45 -21.08
N GLY A 204 7.84 -10.27 -21.44
CA GLY A 204 9.24 -9.90 -21.42
C GLY A 204 9.51 -9.17 -20.12
N THR A 205 10.46 -9.67 -19.36
CA THR A 205 11.04 -9.06 -18.15
C THR A 205 11.07 -7.54 -18.26
N GLU A 206 10.11 -6.87 -17.64
CA GLU A 206 10.03 -5.42 -17.65
C GLU A 206 11.31 -4.89 -16.99
N THR A 207 12.13 -4.16 -17.74
CA THR A 207 13.34 -3.49 -17.21
C THR A 207 13.00 -2.19 -16.50
N SER A 208 11.71 -1.89 -16.37
CA SER A 208 11.18 -0.64 -15.84
C SER A 208 10.36 -0.88 -14.57
N VAL A 209 10.38 0.13 -13.70
CA VAL A 209 9.50 0.18 -12.54
C VAL A 209 8.06 0.40 -13.02
N ALA A 210 7.14 -0.41 -12.52
CA ALA A 210 5.73 -0.36 -12.88
C ALA A 210 4.92 0.65 -12.05
N GLY A 211 5.45 1.11 -10.91
CA GLY A 211 4.80 2.12 -10.09
C GLY A 211 5.62 2.59 -8.89
N VAL A 212 5.13 3.64 -8.24
CA VAL A 212 5.69 4.18 -6.99
C VAL A 212 4.54 4.35 -5.99
N ALA A 213 4.67 3.75 -4.81
CA ALA A 213 3.76 3.96 -3.69
C ALA A 213 4.26 5.14 -2.86
N TYR A 214 3.38 6.06 -2.47
CA TYR A 214 3.70 7.20 -1.62
C TYR A 214 2.97 7.08 -0.28
N GLY A 215 3.72 6.80 0.79
CA GLY A 215 3.20 6.70 2.15
C GLY A 215 3.36 7.99 2.93
N SER A 216 4.35 8.06 3.82
CA SER A 216 4.60 9.21 4.71
C SER A 216 4.74 10.54 3.99
N TYR A 217 5.35 10.56 2.79
CA TYR A 217 5.44 11.80 2.00
C TYR A 217 4.06 12.30 1.55
N ALA A 218 3.19 11.42 1.07
CA ALA A 218 1.82 11.79 0.70
C ALA A 218 1.04 12.32 1.91
N ARG A 219 1.20 11.68 3.08
CA ARG A 219 0.59 12.18 4.32
C ARG A 219 1.09 13.59 4.68
N LYS A 220 2.40 13.83 4.58
CA LYS A 220 2.97 15.16 4.81
C LYS A 220 2.48 16.18 3.78
N LEU A 221 2.34 15.79 2.52
CA LEU A 221 1.84 16.66 1.47
C LEU A 221 0.40 17.11 1.75
N LEU A 222 -0.41 16.23 2.33
CA LEU A 222 -1.82 16.51 2.67
C LEU A 222 -2.00 17.18 4.04
N SER A 223 -0.95 17.32 4.87
CA SER A 223 -1.11 17.75 6.27
C SER A 223 -1.77 19.12 6.39
N GLY A 224 -1.39 20.09 5.55
CA GLY A 224 -2.01 21.42 5.57
C GLY A 224 -3.51 21.39 5.26
N VAL A 225 -3.95 20.54 4.33
CA VAL A 225 -5.38 20.39 4.01
C VAL A 225 -6.15 19.76 5.18
N LEU A 226 -5.53 18.78 5.86
CA LEU A 226 -6.13 18.12 7.02
C LEU A 226 -6.18 19.04 8.24
N GLU A 227 -5.15 19.86 8.46
CA GLU A 227 -5.11 20.88 9.53
C GLU A 227 -6.19 21.95 9.31
N GLU A 228 -6.41 22.40 8.06
CA GLU A 228 -7.52 23.31 7.73
C GLU A 228 -8.89 22.67 7.96
N LEU A 229 -9.05 21.39 7.63
CA LEU A 229 -10.28 20.64 7.90
C LEU A 229 -10.56 20.55 9.40
N GLU A 230 -9.54 20.21 10.20
CA GLU A 230 -9.63 20.15 11.66
C GLU A 230 -9.94 21.53 12.27
N ALA A 231 -9.36 22.61 11.76
CA ALA A 231 -9.64 23.97 12.25
C ALA A 231 -11.12 24.36 12.07
N LYS A 232 -11.74 23.95 10.96
CA LYS A 232 -13.19 24.16 10.73
C LYS A 232 -14.08 23.37 11.67
N GLU A 233 -13.60 22.24 12.22
CA GLU A 233 -14.33 21.48 13.25
C GLU A 233 -14.40 22.22 14.59
N VAL A 234 -13.38 23.02 14.90
CA VAL A 234 -13.27 23.71 16.21
C VAL A 234 -14.18 24.94 16.28
N ASP A 235 -14.46 25.61 15.17
CA ASP A 235 -15.23 26.86 15.12
C ASP A 235 -16.76 26.63 15.22
N ASN A 236 -17.26 25.44 14.83
CA ASN A 236 -18.69 25.07 14.89
C ASN A 236 -19.05 24.33 16.20
N SER A 237 -19.19 25.07 17.30
CA SER A 237 -19.37 24.51 18.64
C SER A 237 -20.61 23.63 18.90
N SER A 238 -20.42 22.67 19.83
CA SER A 238 -21.37 21.83 20.61
C SER A 238 -21.67 20.37 20.23
N VAL A 239 -21.36 19.89 19.02
CA VAL A 239 -21.34 18.44 18.70
C VAL A 239 -20.21 18.18 17.71
N LYS A 240 -19.17 17.43 18.13
CA LYS A 240 -18.08 16.96 17.25
C LYS A 240 -18.64 16.00 16.20
N VAL A 241 -19.18 16.53 15.11
CA VAL A 241 -19.32 15.78 13.87
C VAL A 241 -17.95 15.87 13.22
N THR A 242 -17.20 14.76 13.21
CA THR A 242 -15.94 14.66 12.46
C THR A 242 -16.22 15.06 11.01
N ALA A 243 -15.66 16.19 10.58
CA ALA A 243 -15.81 16.69 9.24
C ALA A 243 -15.11 15.73 8.29
N ARG A 244 -15.85 15.25 7.31
CA ARG A 244 -15.28 14.39 6.27
C ARG A 244 -14.74 15.26 5.16
N LEU A 245 -13.57 14.92 4.64
CA LEU A 245 -12.98 15.67 3.53
C LEU A 245 -13.94 15.70 2.33
N GLU A 246 -14.71 14.64 2.13
CA GLU A 246 -15.73 14.50 1.08
C GLU A 246 -16.90 15.49 1.21
N GLU A 247 -17.10 16.09 2.39
CA GLU A 247 -18.14 17.06 2.68
C GLU A 247 -17.66 18.51 2.46
N GLU A 248 -16.37 18.73 2.22
CA GLU A 248 -15.73 20.02 1.98
C GLU A 248 -15.14 20.09 0.55
N PRO A 249 -15.93 20.43 -0.48
CA PRO A 249 -15.51 20.30 -1.89
C PRO A 249 -14.21 21.04 -2.22
N THR A 250 -13.98 22.22 -1.65
CA THR A 250 -12.77 23.00 -1.88
C THR A 250 -11.52 22.29 -1.36
N LEU A 251 -11.56 21.81 -0.11
CA LEU A 251 -10.45 21.08 0.51
C LEU A 251 -10.24 19.72 -0.16
N LEU A 252 -11.33 19.03 -0.53
CA LEU A 252 -11.26 17.79 -1.29
C LEU A 252 -10.49 17.97 -2.60
N TRP A 253 -10.86 18.96 -3.41
CA TRP A 253 -10.18 19.18 -4.70
C TRP A 253 -8.74 19.67 -4.54
N GLN A 254 -8.43 20.40 -3.47
CA GLN A 254 -7.05 20.73 -3.12
C GLN A 254 -6.24 19.47 -2.77
N ALA A 255 -6.77 18.57 -1.93
CA ALA A 255 -6.14 17.28 -1.63
C ALA A 255 -5.95 16.41 -2.88
N VAL A 256 -6.96 16.35 -3.75
CA VAL A 256 -6.88 15.62 -5.03
C VAL A 256 -5.80 16.20 -5.93
N SER A 257 -5.70 17.53 -6.07
CA SER A 257 -4.65 18.18 -6.87
C SER A 257 -3.25 17.91 -6.33
N LEU A 258 -3.08 17.94 -5.00
CA LEU A 258 -1.82 17.59 -4.34
C LEU A 258 -1.44 16.12 -4.61
N ALA A 259 -2.39 15.19 -4.42
CA ALA A 259 -2.16 13.78 -4.72
C ALA A 259 -1.86 13.54 -6.21
N ASP A 260 -2.57 14.22 -7.11
CA ASP A 260 -2.36 14.13 -8.55
C ASP A 260 -0.94 14.57 -8.93
N SER A 261 -0.40 15.64 -8.32
CA SER A 261 0.97 16.11 -8.58
C SER A 261 2.06 15.03 -8.39
N LEU A 262 1.78 14.00 -7.58
CA LEU A 262 2.67 12.85 -7.36
C LEU A 262 2.44 11.72 -8.38
N VAL A 263 1.17 11.46 -8.70
CA VAL A 263 0.77 10.26 -9.45
C VAL A 263 0.74 10.52 -10.97
N SER A 264 0.42 11.74 -11.41
CA SER A 264 0.41 12.14 -12.82
C SER A 264 1.79 12.02 -13.47
N GLN A 265 2.87 12.12 -12.69
CA GLN A 265 4.23 11.91 -13.17
C GLN A 265 4.48 10.47 -13.69
N LEU A 266 3.64 9.51 -13.27
CA LEU A 266 3.69 8.09 -13.67
C LEU A 266 2.55 7.70 -14.61
N LYS A 267 1.44 8.41 -14.54
CA LYS A 267 0.30 8.24 -15.45
C LYS A 267 0.56 9.09 -16.67
N HIS A 268 1.01 8.46 -17.76
CA HIS A 268 1.06 9.13 -19.04
C HIS A 268 -0.33 9.65 -19.41
N GLU A 269 -0.42 10.87 -19.93
CA GLU A 269 -1.65 11.45 -20.49
C GLU A 269 -2.30 10.41 -21.42
N PHE A 270 -3.52 9.99 -21.07
CA PHE A 270 -4.39 9.24 -21.95
C PHE A 270 -5.04 10.19 -22.95
#